data_AF-G8SI47-F1
#
_entry.id   AF-G8SI47-F1
#
_cell.length_a   1.000
_cell.length_b   1.000
_cell.length_c   1.000
_cell.angle_alpha   90.00
_cell.angle_beta   90.00
_cell.angle_gamma   90.00
#
_symmetry.space_group_name_H-M   'P 1'
#
loop_
_entity.id
_entity.type
_entity.pdbx_description
1 polymer ?
#
loop_
_entity_poly.entity_id
_entity_poly.type
_entity_poly.pdbx_seq_one_letter_code
_entity_poly.pdbx_strand_id
1 'polypeptide(L)'
;MTTAGPASAADPVRLRVAVRAAVDFYRRQLTGPAGGPARTYLRQRGLQPVVDRAGPWQIGYAPPGWQNLARHLQASGYTAEELVAAGLCRRQHADPGRLLDVFRDRLMFPVRDQHGPVGFTGRAAPGAGPDTPKYLNTAQTPLYDKSQLLFGLAEQQDRLQAGWQPALVEGPTDVLAVWLSYSRDGDRGIAAVAACGTALTPAQAEQVSAVLGAQQHGVVTAYDNDPAGRAATDRAWSLLHARLPSRLLHHAVLPAGADPATLLTRPDGRVDLRDTLQAHTQPLLETVVNHRLDTLLDRNPRLLDDVGGRVETARHLVTLMFDADDKAEAIRIGALITQRTGISVQALVEIAVDYVEASWSEAAGTLNSAGPAPPASQSAFPPLRPRGMVASQPSPATARATHPTRRR
;
A
#
# COMPACT_ATOMS: atom_id res chain seq x y z
N MET A 1 -44.85 -16.09 -1.48
CA MET A 1 -43.64 -15.61 -0.77
C MET A 1 -42.65 -16.75 -0.75
N THR A 2 -41.78 -16.78 -1.76
CA THR A 2 -40.75 -17.81 -1.90
C THR A 2 -39.47 -17.21 -1.35
N THR A 3 -39.01 -17.74 -0.23
CA THR A 3 -37.75 -17.36 0.42
C THR A 3 -36.60 -17.68 -0.53
N ALA A 4 -35.94 -16.63 -1.03
CA ALA A 4 -34.66 -16.76 -1.73
C ALA A 4 -33.64 -17.30 -0.72
N GLY A 5 -33.16 -18.52 -0.95
CA GLY A 5 -32.06 -19.11 -0.18
C GLY A 5 -30.77 -18.28 -0.36
N PRO A 6 -29.81 -18.41 0.57
CA PRO A 6 -28.53 -17.72 0.48
C PRO A 6 -27.84 -18.11 -0.82
N ALA A 7 -27.40 -17.11 -1.60
CA ALA A 7 -26.58 -17.34 -2.78
C ALA A 7 -25.39 -18.22 -2.36
N SER A 8 -25.34 -19.45 -2.87
CA SER A 8 -24.20 -20.35 -2.70
C SER A 8 -22.93 -19.57 -3.06
N ALA A 9 -22.09 -19.31 -2.06
CA ALA A 9 -20.83 -18.61 -2.27
C ALA A 9 -20.00 -19.46 -3.23
N ALA A 10 -19.79 -18.95 -4.45
CA ALA A 10 -19.04 -19.67 -5.46
C ALA A 10 -17.67 -20.07 -4.91
N ASP A 11 -17.30 -21.33 -5.14
CA ASP A 11 -16.06 -21.94 -4.63
C ASP A 11 -14.83 -21.08 -5.01
N PRO A 12 -14.03 -20.60 -4.04
CA PRO A 12 -12.83 -19.81 -4.30
C PRO A 12 -11.86 -20.45 -5.31
N VAL A 13 -11.78 -21.79 -5.35
CA VAL A 13 -10.96 -22.51 -6.33
C VAL A 13 -11.48 -22.27 -7.74
N ARG A 14 -12.79 -22.39 -7.95
CA ARG A 14 -13.45 -22.13 -9.23
C ARG A 14 -13.32 -20.67 -9.67
N LEU A 15 -13.48 -19.72 -8.74
CA LEU A 15 -13.27 -18.30 -9.01
C LEU A 15 -11.84 -18.03 -9.49
N ARG A 16 -10.85 -18.64 -8.86
CA ARG A 16 -9.43 -18.47 -9.23
C ARG A 16 -9.13 -19.04 -10.61
N VAL A 17 -9.73 -20.18 -10.94
CA VAL A 17 -9.64 -20.78 -12.28
C VAL A 17 -10.27 -19.86 -13.33
N ALA A 18 -11.41 -19.21 -13.04
CA ALA A 18 -12.01 -18.22 -13.93
C ALA A 18 -11.14 -16.98 -14.12
N VAL A 19 -10.56 -16.43 -13.03
CA VAL A 19 -9.62 -15.31 -13.10
C VAL A 19 -8.40 -15.66 -13.96
N ARG A 20 -7.83 -16.86 -13.79
CA ARG A 20 -6.71 -17.32 -14.62
C ARG A 20 -7.08 -17.44 -16.10
N ALA A 21 -8.24 -17.97 -16.42
CA ALA A 21 -8.72 -18.01 -17.80
C ALA A 21 -8.93 -16.61 -18.40
N ALA A 22 -9.37 -15.63 -17.59
CA ALA A 22 -9.45 -14.24 -17.99
C ALA A 22 -8.07 -13.62 -18.25
N VAL A 23 -7.06 -13.93 -17.42
CA VAL A 23 -5.66 -13.52 -17.67
C VAL A 23 -5.19 -14.02 -19.04
N ASP A 24 -5.40 -15.31 -19.33
CA ASP A 24 -5.02 -15.91 -20.60
C ASP A 24 -5.75 -15.28 -21.79
N PHE A 25 -7.05 -15.01 -21.63
CA PHE A 25 -7.83 -14.29 -22.63
C PHE A 25 -7.25 -12.91 -22.91
N TYR A 26 -7.05 -12.07 -21.88
CA TYR A 26 -6.55 -10.71 -22.06
C TYR A 26 -5.11 -10.69 -22.63
N ARG A 27 -4.27 -11.66 -22.27
CA ARG A 27 -2.93 -11.82 -22.88
C ARG A 27 -3.02 -12.12 -24.37
N ARG A 28 -3.92 -13.02 -24.78
CA ARG A 28 -4.17 -13.29 -26.20
C ARG A 28 -4.62 -12.02 -26.92
N GLN A 29 -5.56 -11.28 -26.34
CA GLN A 29 -6.04 -10.01 -26.92
C GLN A 29 -4.92 -8.97 -27.07
N LEU A 30 -4.03 -8.85 -26.08
CA LEU A 30 -2.89 -7.92 -26.16
C LEU A 30 -1.94 -8.28 -27.30
N THR A 31 -1.74 -9.56 -27.61
CA THR A 31 -0.88 -9.97 -28.74
C THR A 31 -1.60 -10.00 -30.09
N GLY A 32 -2.93 -10.07 -30.08
CA GLY A 32 -3.76 -10.10 -31.29
C GLY A 32 -3.96 -8.72 -31.94
N PRO A 33 -4.79 -8.65 -33.00
CA PRO A 33 -5.06 -7.40 -33.73
C PRO A 33 -5.62 -6.28 -32.83
N ALA A 34 -6.55 -6.62 -31.93
CA ALA A 34 -7.20 -5.65 -31.05
C ALA A 34 -6.23 -4.96 -30.08
N GLY A 35 -5.14 -5.62 -29.69
CA GLY A 35 -4.13 -5.07 -28.77
C GLY A 35 -3.18 -4.05 -29.38
N GLY A 36 -3.31 -3.69 -30.66
CA GLY A 36 -2.42 -2.76 -31.35
C GLY A 36 -2.19 -1.43 -30.60
N PRO A 37 -3.24 -0.68 -30.24
CA PRO A 37 -3.13 0.56 -29.47
C PRO A 37 -2.44 0.37 -28.11
N ALA A 38 -2.78 -0.70 -27.38
CA ALA A 38 -2.18 -1.01 -26.08
C ALA A 38 -0.68 -1.31 -26.20
N ARG A 39 -0.26 -2.07 -27.22
CA ARG A 39 1.17 -2.33 -27.50
C ARG A 39 1.92 -1.05 -27.89
N THR A 40 1.28 -0.15 -28.64
CA THR A 40 1.87 1.17 -28.96
C THR A 40 2.09 2.00 -27.70
N TYR A 41 1.09 2.06 -26.81
CA TYR A 41 1.23 2.73 -25.52
C TYR A 41 2.37 2.14 -24.68
N LEU A 42 2.45 0.81 -24.56
CA LEU A 42 3.53 0.15 -23.82
C LEU A 42 4.91 0.46 -24.42
N ARG A 43 5.03 0.51 -25.75
CA ARG A 43 6.27 0.89 -26.42
C ARG A 43 6.66 2.33 -26.12
N GLN A 44 5.72 3.27 -26.20
CA GLN A 44 5.94 4.68 -25.87
C GLN A 44 6.38 4.89 -24.42
N ARG A 45 5.94 4.02 -23.50
CA ARG A 45 6.34 4.06 -22.08
C ARG A 45 7.60 3.23 -21.78
N GLY A 46 8.28 2.66 -22.78
CA GLY A 46 9.43 1.78 -22.56
C GLY A 46 9.09 0.45 -21.87
N LEU A 47 7.80 0.14 -21.71
CA LEU A 47 7.28 -1.04 -21.01
C LEU A 47 7.11 -2.25 -21.91
N GLN A 48 7.39 -2.18 -23.22
CA GLN A 48 7.25 -3.31 -24.14
C GLN A 48 7.87 -4.64 -23.65
N PRO A 49 9.02 -4.66 -22.93
CA PRO A 49 9.61 -5.93 -22.48
C PRO A 49 8.75 -6.71 -21.48
N VAL A 50 7.79 -6.07 -20.80
CA VAL A 50 6.89 -6.75 -19.84
C VAL A 50 5.80 -7.58 -20.54
N VAL A 51 5.62 -7.39 -21.85
CA VAL A 51 4.66 -8.16 -22.68
C VAL A 51 5.14 -9.59 -22.91
N ASP A 52 6.40 -9.89 -22.58
CA ASP A 52 6.97 -11.23 -22.63
C ASP A 52 6.06 -12.26 -21.94
N ARG A 53 5.81 -13.37 -22.64
CA ARG A 53 4.89 -14.41 -22.20
C ARG A 53 5.42 -15.19 -21.00
N ALA A 54 6.74 -15.24 -20.78
CA ALA A 54 7.33 -16.01 -19.68
C ALA A 54 7.44 -15.22 -18.35
N GLY A 55 7.20 -13.90 -18.36
CA GLY A 55 7.39 -13.05 -17.19
C GLY A 55 6.26 -13.14 -16.15
N PRO A 56 6.54 -12.74 -14.88
CA PRO A 56 5.57 -12.84 -13.78
C PRO A 56 4.35 -11.92 -13.93
N TRP A 57 4.48 -10.83 -14.69
CA TRP A 57 3.51 -9.73 -14.78
C TRP A 57 2.24 -10.03 -15.57
N GLN A 58 2.31 -10.97 -16.51
CA GLN A 58 1.15 -11.48 -17.24
C GLN A 58 0.20 -10.42 -17.86
N ILE A 59 0.74 -9.27 -18.28
CA ILE A 59 -0.05 -8.13 -18.78
C ILE A 59 -0.90 -8.52 -19.99
N GLY A 60 -2.14 -8.03 -20.01
CA GLY A 60 -3.11 -8.26 -21.09
C GLY A 60 -3.81 -6.99 -21.55
N TYR A 61 -4.81 -7.13 -22.42
CA TYR A 61 -5.65 -6.04 -22.89
C TYR A 61 -7.11 -6.49 -22.95
N ALA A 62 -8.00 -5.69 -22.37
CA ALA A 62 -9.44 -5.84 -22.51
C ALA A 62 -9.89 -5.02 -23.73
N PRO A 63 -10.31 -5.66 -24.84
CA PRO A 63 -10.76 -4.93 -26.02
C PRO A 63 -12.05 -4.16 -25.77
N PRO A 64 -12.36 -3.13 -26.58
CA PRO A 64 -13.64 -2.45 -26.52
C PRO A 64 -14.78 -3.43 -26.83
N GLY A 65 -15.92 -3.25 -26.16
CA GLY A 65 -17.10 -4.09 -26.30
C GLY A 65 -17.63 -4.59 -24.96
N TRP A 66 -18.89 -5.00 -24.96
CA TRP A 66 -19.63 -5.27 -23.71
C TRP A 66 -19.55 -6.71 -23.22
N GLN A 67 -19.19 -7.67 -24.07
CA GLN A 67 -19.36 -9.11 -23.79
C GLN A 67 -18.26 -9.95 -24.44
N ASN A 68 -17.05 -9.40 -24.53
CA ASN A 68 -15.92 -10.08 -25.16
C ASN A 68 -15.42 -11.21 -24.26
N LEU A 69 -15.15 -10.90 -22.98
CA LEU A 69 -14.74 -11.89 -21.99
C LEU A 69 -15.92 -12.81 -21.62
N ALA A 70 -17.09 -12.23 -21.33
CA ALA A 70 -18.27 -12.98 -20.90
C ALA A 70 -18.60 -14.13 -21.86
N ARG A 71 -18.75 -13.84 -23.16
CA ARG A 71 -19.06 -14.87 -24.17
C ARG A 71 -17.95 -15.92 -24.28
N HIS A 72 -16.68 -15.50 -24.21
CA HIS A 72 -15.56 -16.43 -24.31
C HIS A 72 -15.54 -17.43 -23.14
N LEU A 73 -15.73 -16.95 -21.91
CA LEU A 73 -15.72 -17.81 -20.73
C LEU A 73 -17.02 -18.63 -20.61
N GLN A 74 -18.18 -18.09 -20.96
CA GLN A 74 -19.41 -18.88 -21.01
C GLN A 74 -19.31 -20.04 -22.01
N ALA A 75 -18.73 -19.80 -23.20
CA ALA A 75 -18.45 -20.85 -24.17
C ALA A 75 -17.42 -21.89 -23.67
N SER A 76 -16.63 -21.54 -22.64
CA SER A 76 -15.67 -22.43 -21.98
C SER A 76 -16.24 -23.10 -20.72
N GLY A 77 -17.56 -22.98 -20.48
CA GLY A 77 -18.26 -23.67 -19.39
C GLY A 77 -18.30 -22.95 -18.04
N TYR A 78 -17.88 -21.68 -17.97
CA TYR A 78 -17.99 -20.89 -16.74
C TYR A 78 -19.41 -20.34 -16.55
N THR A 79 -19.94 -20.43 -15.33
CA THR A 79 -21.31 -19.97 -15.04
C THR A 79 -21.38 -18.46 -14.84
N ALA A 80 -22.57 -17.88 -14.95
CA ALA A 80 -22.76 -16.46 -14.71
C ALA A 80 -22.43 -16.06 -13.26
N GLU A 81 -22.75 -16.94 -12.32
CA GLU A 81 -22.49 -16.78 -10.90
C GLU A 81 -20.98 -16.76 -10.62
N GLU A 82 -20.21 -17.65 -11.24
CA GLU A 82 -18.74 -17.67 -11.14
C GLU A 82 -18.12 -16.37 -11.68
N LEU A 83 -18.54 -15.90 -12.86
CA LEU A 83 -17.97 -14.72 -13.50
C LEU A 83 -18.30 -13.42 -12.75
N VAL A 84 -19.50 -13.33 -12.18
CA VAL A 84 -19.91 -12.18 -11.35
C VAL A 84 -19.21 -12.21 -10.00
N ALA A 85 -19.16 -13.38 -9.33
CA ALA A 85 -18.49 -13.52 -8.04
C ALA A 85 -16.98 -13.30 -8.12
N ALA A 86 -16.34 -13.63 -9.26
CA ALA A 86 -14.93 -13.31 -9.53
C ALA A 86 -14.69 -11.83 -9.90
N GLY A 87 -15.74 -11.01 -10.01
CA GLY A 87 -15.64 -9.60 -10.38
C GLY A 87 -15.22 -9.36 -11.85
N LEU A 88 -15.36 -10.38 -12.71
CA LEU A 88 -15.02 -10.30 -14.13
C LEU A 88 -16.17 -9.70 -14.96
N CYS A 89 -17.41 -10.01 -14.56
CA CYS A 89 -18.63 -9.58 -15.22
C CYS A 89 -19.62 -8.96 -14.23
N ARG A 90 -20.58 -8.19 -14.76
CA ARG A 90 -21.75 -7.68 -14.04
C ARG A 90 -23.01 -8.07 -14.80
N ARG A 91 -24.12 -8.30 -14.11
CA ARG A 91 -25.41 -8.52 -14.77
C ARG A 91 -25.93 -7.21 -15.35
N GLN A 92 -26.53 -7.27 -16.53
CA GLN A 92 -27.24 -6.13 -17.09
C GLN A 92 -28.54 -5.92 -16.32
N HIS A 93 -28.85 -4.66 -15.96
CA HIS A 93 -30.05 -4.36 -15.17
C HIS A 93 -31.36 -4.72 -15.89
N ALA A 94 -31.43 -4.45 -17.20
CA ALA A 94 -32.61 -4.72 -18.01
C ALA A 94 -32.77 -6.20 -18.42
N ASP A 95 -31.71 -6.99 -18.31
CA ASP A 95 -31.69 -8.41 -18.64
C ASP A 95 -30.69 -9.13 -17.73
N PRO A 96 -31.13 -9.65 -16.58
CA PRO A 96 -30.25 -10.33 -15.62
C PRO A 96 -29.55 -11.58 -16.18
N GLY A 97 -30.04 -12.14 -17.28
CA GLY A 97 -29.40 -13.26 -17.99
C GLY A 97 -28.18 -12.83 -18.82
N ARG A 98 -28.09 -11.53 -19.13
CA ARG A 98 -27.00 -10.96 -19.92
C ARG A 98 -25.87 -10.44 -19.03
N LEU A 99 -24.67 -10.93 -19.29
CA LEU A 99 -23.44 -10.51 -18.61
C LEU A 99 -22.73 -9.43 -19.40
N LEU A 100 -22.24 -8.42 -18.70
CA LEU A 100 -21.40 -7.36 -19.23
C LEU A 100 -20.00 -7.46 -18.63
N ASP A 101 -18.97 -7.36 -19.47
CA ASP A 101 -17.57 -7.30 -19.04
C ASP A 101 -17.37 -6.10 -18.13
N VAL A 102 -16.67 -6.25 -17.00
CA VAL A 102 -16.32 -5.12 -16.11
C VAL A 102 -15.27 -4.23 -16.77
N PHE A 103 -14.21 -4.84 -17.31
CA PHE A 103 -13.10 -4.17 -17.97
C PHE A 103 -13.29 -4.13 -19.48
N ARG A 104 -13.18 -2.94 -20.05
CA ARG A 104 -13.39 -2.66 -21.47
C ARG A 104 -12.45 -1.54 -21.88
N ASP A 105 -11.80 -1.71 -23.03
CA ASP A 105 -10.79 -0.80 -23.56
C ASP A 105 -9.72 -0.39 -22.53
N ARG A 106 -9.09 -1.40 -21.93
CA ARG A 106 -8.13 -1.22 -20.83
C ARG A 106 -6.90 -2.11 -21.00
N LEU A 107 -5.73 -1.56 -20.72
CA LEU A 107 -4.55 -2.36 -20.42
C LEU A 107 -4.76 -3.06 -19.08
N MET A 108 -4.53 -4.36 -19.03
CA MET A 108 -4.88 -5.21 -17.90
C MET A 108 -3.63 -5.64 -17.14
N PHE A 109 -3.58 -5.30 -15.86
CA PHE A 109 -2.56 -5.70 -14.89
C PHE A 109 -3.20 -6.72 -13.93
N PRO A 110 -2.93 -8.03 -14.10
CA PRO A 110 -3.37 -9.02 -13.12
C PRO A 110 -2.80 -8.71 -11.75
N VAL A 111 -3.63 -8.74 -10.72
CA VAL A 111 -3.20 -8.61 -9.32
C VAL A 111 -3.16 -10.01 -8.72
N ARG A 112 -2.10 -10.32 -7.97
CA ARG A 112 -1.80 -11.66 -7.50
C ARG A 112 -1.64 -11.71 -5.99
N ASP A 113 -2.02 -12.85 -5.43
CA ASP A 113 -1.56 -13.31 -4.12
C ASP A 113 -0.53 -14.45 -4.30
N GLN A 114 -0.14 -15.07 -3.19
CA GLN A 114 0.77 -16.23 -3.16
C GLN A 114 0.26 -17.47 -3.95
N HIS A 115 -1.05 -17.55 -4.24
CA HIS A 115 -1.67 -18.65 -4.97
C HIS A 115 -1.92 -18.31 -6.45
N GLY A 116 -1.66 -17.07 -6.87
CA GLY A 116 -1.76 -16.61 -8.25
C GLY A 116 -2.74 -15.45 -8.43
N PRO A 117 -3.28 -15.24 -9.63
CA PRO A 117 -4.11 -14.08 -9.91
C PRO A 117 -5.46 -14.16 -9.19
N VAL A 118 -5.87 -13.03 -8.60
CA VAL A 118 -7.10 -12.87 -7.81
C VAL A 118 -8.04 -11.80 -8.36
N GLY A 119 -7.54 -10.94 -9.25
CA GLY A 119 -8.30 -9.87 -9.88
C GLY A 119 -7.42 -9.04 -10.79
N PHE A 120 -7.85 -7.81 -11.07
CA PHE A 120 -7.18 -6.94 -12.03
C PHE A 120 -7.23 -5.48 -11.62
N THR A 121 -6.17 -4.77 -12.01
CA THR A 121 -6.20 -3.33 -12.24
C THR A 121 -6.18 -3.07 -13.74
N GLY A 122 -7.11 -2.26 -14.24
CA GLY A 122 -7.28 -1.94 -15.65
C GLY A 122 -7.05 -0.46 -15.92
N ARG A 123 -6.01 -0.12 -16.68
CA ARG A 123 -5.73 1.26 -17.10
C ARG A 123 -6.45 1.60 -18.39
N ALA A 124 -7.20 2.70 -18.41
CA ALA A 124 -7.86 3.19 -19.62
C ALA A 124 -6.84 3.49 -20.73
N ALA A 125 -7.27 3.32 -21.98
CA ALA A 125 -6.47 3.76 -23.12
C ALA A 125 -6.22 5.29 -23.05
N PRO A 126 -5.06 5.79 -23.54
CA PRO A 126 -4.85 7.22 -23.70
C PRO A 126 -5.98 7.85 -24.54
N GLY A 127 -6.51 9.00 -24.11
CA GLY A 127 -7.61 9.68 -24.80
C GLY A 127 -9.01 9.19 -24.44
N ALA A 128 -9.15 8.34 -23.41
CA ALA A 128 -10.46 8.03 -22.84
C ALA A 128 -11.17 9.30 -22.37
N GLY A 129 -12.50 9.35 -22.51
CA GLY A 129 -13.30 10.52 -22.16
C GLY A 129 -13.16 10.92 -20.68
N PRO A 130 -13.51 12.18 -20.32
CA PRO A 130 -13.25 12.76 -19.00
C PRO A 130 -13.85 11.96 -17.85
N ASP A 131 -14.99 11.28 -18.08
CA ASP A 131 -15.67 10.46 -17.07
C ASP A 131 -15.10 9.03 -16.93
N THR A 132 -14.09 8.68 -17.73
CA THR A 132 -13.47 7.35 -17.68
C THR A 132 -12.32 7.36 -16.68
N PRO A 133 -12.41 6.59 -15.57
CA PRO A 133 -11.35 6.60 -14.58
C PRO A 133 -10.06 6.01 -15.19
N LYS A 134 -8.94 6.73 -14.97
CA LYS A 134 -7.58 6.36 -15.44
C LYS A 134 -7.25 4.92 -15.09
N TYR A 135 -7.58 4.51 -13.86
CA TYR A 135 -7.50 3.13 -13.37
C TYR A 135 -8.86 2.65 -12.86
N LEU A 136 -9.18 1.39 -13.12
CA LEU A 136 -10.33 0.68 -12.58
C LEU A 136 -9.82 -0.59 -11.92
N ASN A 137 -10.27 -0.91 -10.72
CA ASN A 137 -9.90 -2.16 -10.04
C ASN A 137 -11.08 -3.12 -10.01
N THR A 138 -10.78 -4.41 -9.86
CA THR A 138 -11.79 -5.41 -9.46
C THR A 138 -12.45 -4.93 -8.16
N ALA A 139 -13.78 -5.08 -8.07
CA ALA A 139 -14.52 -4.79 -6.85
C ALA A 139 -14.17 -5.80 -5.74
N GLN A 140 -14.70 -5.63 -4.53
CA GLN A 140 -14.53 -6.63 -3.48
C GLN A 140 -15.09 -7.98 -3.96
N THR A 141 -14.29 -9.04 -3.83
CA THR A 141 -14.71 -10.43 -4.10
C THR A 141 -14.17 -11.36 -3.02
N PRO A 142 -14.58 -12.64 -2.96
CA PRO A 142 -13.96 -13.62 -2.07
C PRO A 142 -12.45 -13.81 -2.29
N LEU A 143 -11.92 -13.43 -3.46
CA LEU A 143 -10.48 -13.52 -3.78
C LEU A 143 -9.76 -12.17 -3.70
N TYR A 144 -10.49 -11.07 -3.83
CA TYR A 144 -9.93 -9.74 -4.03
C TYR A 144 -10.37 -8.79 -2.92
N ASP A 145 -9.44 -8.50 -2.02
CA ASP A 145 -9.53 -7.43 -1.04
C ASP A 145 -8.46 -6.39 -1.32
N LYS A 146 -8.88 -5.23 -1.85
CA LYS A 146 -7.97 -4.13 -2.20
C LYS A 146 -7.17 -3.62 -1.00
N SER A 147 -7.65 -3.81 0.23
CA SER A 147 -6.98 -3.38 1.45
C SER A 147 -5.83 -4.30 1.88
N GLN A 148 -5.71 -5.47 1.26
CA GLN A 148 -4.74 -6.52 1.60
C GLN A 148 -3.76 -6.81 0.45
N LEU A 149 -4.01 -6.25 -0.73
CA LEU A 149 -3.26 -6.57 -1.95
C LEU A 149 -2.34 -5.42 -2.36
N LEU A 150 -1.10 -5.75 -2.66
CA LEU A 150 -0.10 -4.87 -3.26
C LEU A 150 0.32 -5.44 -4.62
N PHE A 151 0.15 -4.67 -5.68
CA PHE A 151 0.65 -5.03 -7.00
C PHE A 151 2.18 -5.05 -6.98
N GLY A 152 2.80 -6.10 -7.50
CA GLY A 152 4.25 -6.27 -7.55
C GLY A 152 4.84 -7.03 -6.37
N LEU A 153 4.09 -7.25 -5.28
CA LEU A 153 4.57 -7.97 -4.11
C LEU A 153 4.78 -9.46 -4.42
N ALA A 154 3.76 -10.12 -4.97
CA ALA A 154 3.83 -11.53 -5.34
C ALA A 154 4.74 -11.76 -6.56
N GLU A 155 4.77 -10.83 -7.52
CA GLU A 155 5.57 -10.93 -8.74
C GLU A 155 7.08 -10.81 -8.50
N GLN A 156 7.49 -10.21 -7.38
CA GLN A 156 8.89 -9.93 -7.06
C GLN A 156 9.35 -10.62 -5.77
N GLN A 157 8.66 -11.68 -5.35
CA GLN A 157 9.02 -12.41 -4.12
C GLN A 157 10.50 -12.84 -4.12
N ASP A 158 11.03 -13.31 -5.25
CA ASP A 158 12.45 -13.70 -5.36
C ASP A 158 13.41 -12.54 -5.04
N ARG A 159 13.12 -11.33 -5.56
CA ARG A 159 13.92 -10.11 -5.27
C ARG A 159 13.81 -9.71 -3.80
N LEU A 160 12.60 -9.72 -3.27
CA LEU A 160 12.31 -9.34 -1.88
C LEU A 160 12.96 -10.32 -0.88
N GLN A 161 12.97 -11.62 -1.18
CA GLN A 161 13.64 -12.65 -0.38
C GLN A 161 15.17 -12.60 -0.53
N ALA A 162 15.68 -12.14 -1.67
CA ALA A 162 17.09 -11.82 -1.85
C ALA A 162 17.53 -10.51 -1.15
N GLY A 163 16.64 -9.88 -0.37
CA GLY A 163 16.96 -8.67 0.41
C GLY A 163 16.86 -7.37 -0.38
N TRP A 164 16.25 -7.34 -1.57
CA TRP A 164 16.06 -6.09 -2.29
C TRP A 164 15.17 -5.13 -1.51
N GLN A 165 15.55 -3.85 -1.51
CA GLN A 165 14.85 -2.81 -0.77
C GLN A 165 13.46 -2.59 -1.37
N PRO A 166 12.37 -2.71 -0.59
CA PRO A 166 11.04 -2.41 -1.09
C PRO A 166 10.86 -0.92 -1.36
N ALA A 167 10.13 -0.60 -2.43
CA ALA A 167 9.68 0.76 -2.72
C ALA A 167 8.16 0.86 -2.82
N LEU A 168 7.58 1.94 -2.29
CA LEU A 168 6.17 2.27 -2.48
C LEU A 168 6.02 3.30 -3.61
N VAL A 169 5.26 2.95 -4.64
CA VAL A 169 4.98 3.81 -5.81
C VAL A 169 3.47 3.91 -6.06
N GLU A 170 3.05 4.84 -6.93
CA GLU A 170 1.62 5.12 -7.13
C GLU A 170 0.84 4.00 -7.80
N GLY A 171 1.40 3.40 -8.86
CA GLY A 171 0.63 2.46 -9.65
C GLY A 171 1.42 1.38 -10.38
N PRO A 172 0.71 0.49 -11.07
CA PRO A 172 1.32 -0.65 -11.75
C PRO A 172 2.38 -0.25 -12.79
N THR A 173 2.21 0.88 -13.48
CA THR A 173 3.20 1.33 -14.47
C THR A 173 4.53 1.70 -13.83
N ASP A 174 4.50 2.28 -12.64
CA ASP A 174 5.70 2.69 -11.90
C ASP A 174 6.41 1.48 -11.35
N VAL A 175 5.66 0.51 -10.81
CA VAL A 175 6.18 -0.79 -10.38
C VAL A 175 6.94 -1.47 -11.52
N LEU A 176 6.35 -1.52 -12.72
CA LEU A 176 6.98 -2.12 -13.89
C LEU A 176 8.20 -1.32 -14.35
N ALA A 177 8.14 0.01 -14.25
CA ALA A 177 9.24 0.86 -14.66
C ALA A 177 10.48 0.62 -13.79
N VAL A 178 10.28 0.56 -12.47
CA VAL A 178 11.33 0.18 -11.51
C VAL A 178 11.78 -1.25 -11.76
N TRP A 179 10.86 -2.19 -11.97
CA TRP A 179 11.25 -3.58 -12.22
C TRP A 179 12.17 -3.72 -13.45
N LEU A 180 11.87 -2.98 -14.53
CA LEU A 180 12.64 -2.93 -15.76
C LEU A 180 13.97 -2.20 -15.60
N SER A 181 14.10 -1.22 -14.70
CA SER A 181 15.36 -0.49 -14.57
C SER A 181 16.51 -1.37 -14.07
N TYR A 182 16.20 -2.49 -13.41
CA TYR A 182 17.16 -3.48 -12.96
C TYR A 182 17.25 -4.70 -13.88
N SER A 183 18.46 -5.22 -14.03
CA SER A 183 18.75 -6.50 -14.70
C SER A 183 18.16 -7.68 -13.91
N ARG A 184 17.90 -8.80 -14.60
CA ARG A 184 17.39 -10.03 -13.94
C ARG A 184 18.41 -10.68 -12.99
N ASP A 185 19.71 -10.45 -13.22
CA ASP A 185 20.81 -11.05 -12.47
C ASP A 185 21.41 -10.12 -11.39
N GLY A 186 20.70 -9.06 -11.01
CA GLY A 186 21.15 -8.18 -9.92
C GLY A 186 21.12 -8.90 -8.57
N ASP A 187 22.19 -8.78 -7.78
CA ASP A 187 22.26 -9.27 -6.41
C ASP A 187 21.60 -8.32 -5.40
N ARG A 188 21.39 -7.06 -5.80
CA ARG A 188 20.74 -6.00 -5.00
C ARG A 188 20.01 -5.00 -5.88
N GLY A 189 18.99 -4.36 -5.32
CA GLY A 189 18.24 -3.32 -6.01
C GLY A 189 16.97 -2.92 -5.27
N ILE A 190 16.06 -2.31 -6.02
CA ILE A 190 14.75 -1.88 -5.53
C ILE A 190 13.65 -2.78 -6.11
N ALA A 191 12.73 -3.21 -5.26
CA ALA A 191 11.53 -3.94 -5.64
C ALA A 191 10.29 -3.09 -5.31
N ALA A 192 9.76 -2.41 -6.32
CA ALA A 192 8.61 -1.51 -6.14
C ALA A 192 7.28 -2.27 -6.02
N VAL A 193 6.39 -1.77 -5.18
CA VAL A 193 5.03 -2.26 -5.00
C VAL A 193 4.05 -1.08 -4.94
N ALA A 194 2.79 -1.30 -5.32
CA ALA A 194 1.76 -0.26 -5.35
C ALA A 194 0.44 -0.75 -4.76
N ALA A 195 -0.26 0.14 -4.05
CA ALA A 195 -1.62 -0.11 -3.61
C ALA A 195 -2.59 -0.12 -4.79
N CYS A 196 -3.60 -0.98 -4.75
CA CYS A 196 -4.53 -1.17 -5.87
C CYS A 196 -5.65 -0.11 -5.87
N GLY A 197 -5.29 1.15 -6.16
CA GLY A 197 -6.22 2.29 -6.25
C GLY A 197 -6.85 2.71 -4.92
N THR A 198 -6.08 2.61 -3.83
CA THR A 198 -6.43 3.13 -2.50
C THR A 198 -5.21 3.78 -1.88
N ALA A 199 -5.43 4.64 -0.87
CA ALA A 199 -4.37 4.98 0.06
C ALA A 199 -3.82 3.71 0.74
N LEU A 200 -2.55 3.75 1.14
CA LEU A 200 -1.90 2.65 1.85
C LEU A 200 -2.68 2.28 3.12
N THR A 201 -2.91 0.99 3.33
CA THR A 201 -3.63 0.46 4.49
C THR A 201 -2.68 -0.08 5.56
N PRO A 202 -3.13 -0.24 6.83
CA PRO A 202 -2.31 -0.84 7.87
C PRO A 202 -1.82 -2.25 7.54
N ALA A 203 -2.66 -3.06 6.88
CA ALA A 203 -2.30 -4.43 6.51
C ALA A 203 -1.25 -4.47 5.38
N GLN A 204 -1.35 -3.56 4.41
CA GLN A 204 -0.33 -3.41 3.37
C GLN A 204 1.00 -2.91 3.96
N ALA A 205 0.96 -1.96 4.89
CA ALA A 205 2.15 -1.47 5.57
C ALA A 205 2.83 -2.57 6.41
N GLU A 206 2.04 -3.45 7.05
CA GLU A 206 2.55 -4.63 7.74
C GLU A 206 3.24 -5.60 6.78
N GLN A 207 2.62 -5.92 5.63
CA GLN A 207 3.23 -6.76 4.60
C GLN A 207 4.58 -6.19 4.12
N VAL A 208 4.66 -4.88 3.84
CA VAL A 208 5.89 -4.21 3.39
C VAL A 208 6.95 -4.25 4.49
N SER A 209 6.57 -3.99 5.73
CA SER A 209 7.50 -3.98 6.87
C SER A 209 8.04 -5.37 7.17
N ALA A 210 7.27 -6.43 6.93
CA ALA A 210 7.67 -7.81 7.18
C ALA A 210 8.66 -8.38 6.14
N VAL A 211 8.89 -7.70 5.01
CA VAL A 211 9.85 -8.14 3.99
C VAL A 211 11.29 -7.97 4.49
N LEU A 212 12.17 -8.95 4.20
CA LEU A 212 13.58 -8.93 4.60
C LEU A 212 14.33 -7.66 4.17
N GLY A 213 14.11 -7.19 2.94
CA GLY A 213 14.70 -5.94 2.43
C GLY A 213 14.32 -4.71 3.26
N ALA A 214 13.11 -4.66 3.84
CA ALA A 214 12.71 -3.57 4.74
C ALA A 214 13.50 -3.59 6.05
N GLN A 215 13.81 -4.79 6.56
CA GLN A 215 14.58 -4.95 7.80
C GLN A 215 16.07 -4.60 7.62
N GLN A 216 16.62 -4.83 6.41
CA GLN A 216 18.04 -4.59 6.11
C GLN A 216 18.33 -3.18 5.58
N HIS A 217 17.49 -2.70 4.66
CA HIS A 217 17.72 -1.47 3.90
C HIS A 217 16.58 -0.46 4.04
N GLY A 218 15.49 -0.82 4.73
CA GLY A 218 14.36 0.07 4.89
C GLY A 218 13.41 0.13 3.69
N VAL A 219 12.60 1.18 3.65
CA VAL A 219 11.58 1.39 2.62
C VAL A 219 11.80 2.75 1.97
N VAL A 220 11.77 2.80 0.64
CA VAL A 220 11.75 4.07 -0.10
C VAL A 220 10.34 4.34 -0.64
N THR A 221 9.84 5.55 -0.48
CA THR A 221 8.59 6.00 -1.11
C THR A 221 8.94 6.84 -2.35
N ALA A 222 8.20 6.68 -3.43
CA ALA A 222 8.35 7.46 -4.66
C ALA A 222 6.96 7.75 -5.24
N TYR A 223 6.30 8.70 -4.59
CA TYR A 223 5.00 9.25 -4.98
C TYR A 223 5.18 10.59 -5.69
N ASP A 224 4.21 11.00 -6.50
CA ASP A 224 4.31 12.27 -7.22
C ASP A 224 4.30 13.45 -6.23
N ASN A 225 4.99 14.55 -6.56
CA ASN A 225 4.96 15.76 -5.75
C ASN A 225 3.72 16.64 -6.03
N ASP A 226 2.56 16.01 -6.10
CA ASP A 226 1.25 16.67 -6.22
C ASP A 226 0.45 16.49 -4.91
N PRO A 227 -0.71 17.14 -4.75
CA PRO A 227 -1.49 17.02 -3.52
C PRO A 227 -1.85 15.57 -3.14
N ALA A 228 -2.06 14.68 -4.11
CA ALA A 228 -2.41 13.28 -3.86
C ALA A 228 -1.18 12.47 -3.43
N GLY A 229 -0.04 12.65 -4.09
CA GLY A 229 1.20 11.97 -3.75
C GLY A 229 1.82 12.48 -2.43
N ARG A 230 1.64 13.76 -2.09
CA ARG A 230 1.96 14.29 -0.75
C ARG A 230 1.11 13.63 0.34
N ALA A 231 -0.20 13.51 0.12
CA ALA A 231 -1.09 12.81 1.05
C ALA A 231 -0.73 11.30 1.17
N ALA A 232 -0.29 10.67 0.08
CA ALA A 232 0.19 9.29 0.09
C ALA A 232 1.50 9.14 0.88
N THR A 233 2.40 10.11 0.77
CA THR A 233 3.66 10.17 1.53
C THR A 233 3.40 10.29 3.03
N ASP A 234 2.53 11.23 3.42
CA ASP A 234 2.09 11.40 4.82
C ASP A 234 1.45 10.12 5.37
N ARG A 235 0.62 9.46 4.55
CA ARG A 235 -0.02 8.20 4.92
C ARG A 235 0.99 7.06 5.08
N ALA A 236 1.99 7.00 4.21
CA ALA A 236 3.06 6.02 4.32
C ALA A 236 3.86 6.22 5.60
N TRP A 237 4.24 7.46 5.92
CA TRP A 237 4.87 7.79 7.19
C TRP A 237 4.03 7.31 8.36
N SER A 238 2.75 7.73 8.44
CA SER A 238 1.87 7.44 9.58
C SER A 238 1.72 5.94 9.87
N LEU A 239 1.93 5.08 8.88
CA LEU A 239 1.80 3.63 9.01
C LEU A 239 3.15 2.93 9.22
N LEU A 240 4.22 3.40 8.57
CA LEU A 240 5.51 2.72 8.58
C LEU A 240 6.35 3.09 9.81
N HIS A 241 6.31 4.33 10.30
CA HIS A 241 7.13 4.73 11.47
C HIS A 241 6.75 3.94 12.74
N ALA A 242 5.50 3.47 12.85
CA ALA A 242 5.06 2.60 13.94
C ALA A 242 5.61 1.15 13.85
N ARG A 243 6.28 0.79 12.76
CA ARG A 243 6.72 -0.58 12.43
C ARG A 243 8.21 -0.68 12.15
N LEU A 244 8.81 0.39 11.63
CA LEU A 244 10.20 0.47 11.23
C LEU A 244 10.82 1.74 11.81
N PRO A 245 12.09 1.70 12.25
CA PRO A 245 12.83 2.89 12.63
C PRO A 245 12.76 3.97 11.54
N SER A 246 12.56 5.23 11.93
CA SER A 246 12.51 6.41 11.04
C SER A 246 13.71 6.48 10.10
N ARG A 247 14.91 6.13 10.60
CA ARG A 247 16.17 6.11 9.85
C ARG A 247 16.21 5.11 8.68
N LEU A 248 15.24 4.19 8.60
CA LEU A 248 15.06 3.24 7.51
C LEU A 248 13.98 3.69 6.52
N LEU A 249 13.35 4.84 6.74
CA LEU A 249 12.27 5.33 5.91
C LEU A 249 12.75 6.51 5.08
N HIS A 250 12.70 6.34 3.76
CA HIS A 250 13.20 7.33 2.81
C HIS A 250 12.12 7.73 1.81
N HIS A 251 12.28 8.92 1.24
CA HIS A 251 11.49 9.40 0.11
C HIS A 251 12.44 9.73 -1.05
N ALA A 252 12.13 9.25 -2.25
CA ALA A 252 12.88 9.56 -3.45
C ALA A 252 12.52 10.96 -3.95
N VAL A 253 13.55 11.77 -4.23
CA VAL A 253 13.38 13.12 -4.76
C VAL A 253 13.22 13.04 -6.26
N LEU A 254 11.98 12.95 -6.72
CA LEU A 254 11.66 12.90 -8.15
C LEU A 254 11.81 14.30 -8.78
N PRO A 255 12.36 14.41 -10.01
CA PRO A 255 12.31 15.65 -10.77
C PRO A 255 10.88 16.18 -10.92
N ALA A 256 10.71 17.50 -11.00
CA ALA A 256 9.39 18.12 -11.10
C ALA A 256 8.54 17.51 -12.25
N GLY A 257 7.33 17.07 -11.90
CA GLY A 257 6.38 16.45 -12.83
C GLY A 257 6.78 15.07 -13.35
N ALA A 258 7.79 14.41 -12.75
CA ALA A 258 8.21 13.07 -13.11
C ALA A 258 7.67 12.02 -12.14
N ASP A 259 7.08 10.96 -12.69
CA ASP A 259 6.83 9.68 -12.02
C ASP A 259 7.92 8.65 -12.43
N PRO A 260 8.09 7.52 -11.72
CA PRO A 260 9.04 6.48 -12.11
C PRO A 260 8.88 5.99 -13.57
N ALA A 261 7.65 5.87 -14.05
CA ALA A 261 7.39 5.45 -15.43
C ALA A 261 7.75 6.50 -16.49
N THR A 262 7.74 7.78 -16.17
CA THR A 262 8.22 8.88 -17.03
C THR A 262 9.73 8.96 -17.02
N LEU A 263 10.37 8.74 -15.86
CA LEU A 263 11.84 8.69 -15.77
C LEU A 263 12.40 7.59 -16.66
N LEU A 264 11.78 6.40 -16.66
CA LEU A 264 12.21 5.30 -17.53
C LEU A 264 12.22 5.67 -19.02
N THR A 265 11.36 6.59 -19.47
CA THR A 265 11.26 6.98 -20.89
C THR A 265 12.31 7.98 -21.34
N ARG A 266 13.08 8.56 -20.41
CA ARG A 266 14.13 9.54 -20.72
C ARG A 266 15.38 8.85 -21.27
N PRO A 267 16.26 9.59 -21.97
CA PRO A 267 17.64 9.14 -22.19
C PRO A 267 18.26 8.70 -20.86
N ASP A 268 18.97 7.58 -20.84
CA ASP A 268 19.55 6.98 -19.63
C ASP A 268 18.55 6.67 -18.48
N GLY A 269 17.24 6.67 -18.78
CA GLY A 269 16.17 6.57 -17.79
C GLY A 269 16.22 5.37 -16.85
N ARG A 270 16.90 4.27 -17.23
CA ARG A 270 17.14 3.14 -16.32
C ARG A 270 18.18 3.45 -15.25
N VAL A 271 19.24 4.17 -15.61
CA VAL A 271 20.27 4.61 -14.66
C VAL A 271 19.65 5.68 -13.76
N ASP A 272 19.06 6.72 -14.37
CA ASP A 272 18.42 7.81 -13.64
C ASP A 272 17.37 7.33 -12.63
N LEU A 273 16.51 6.38 -13.01
CA LEU A 273 15.49 5.85 -12.10
C LEU A 273 16.12 5.08 -10.93
N ARG A 274 17.20 4.32 -11.17
CA ARG A 274 17.91 3.61 -10.09
C ARG A 274 18.59 4.59 -9.15
N ASP A 275 19.33 5.55 -9.70
CA ASP A 275 20.03 6.57 -8.93
C ASP A 275 19.04 7.43 -8.13
N THR A 276 17.88 7.75 -8.70
CA THR A 276 16.83 8.49 -7.99
C THR A 276 16.30 7.73 -6.78
N LEU A 277 16.07 6.42 -6.92
CA LEU A 277 15.53 5.59 -5.84
C LEU A 277 16.57 5.16 -4.81
N GLN A 278 17.86 5.16 -5.16
CA GLN A 278 18.93 4.66 -4.28
C GLN A 278 19.80 5.78 -3.68
N ALA A 279 20.10 6.81 -4.46
CA ALA A 279 21.04 7.86 -4.10
C ALA A 279 20.39 9.23 -3.88
N HIS A 280 19.31 9.55 -4.60
CA HIS A 280 18.61 10.84 -4.45
C HIS A 280 17.40 10.70 -3.54
N THR A 281 17.65 10.27 -2.32
CA THR A 281 16.60 10.10 -1.30
C THR A 281 16.82 11.03 -0.11
N GLN A 282 15.74 11.32 0.60
CA GLN A 282 15.74 12.09 1.84
C GLN A 282 15.04 11.30 2.95
N PRO A 283 15.31 11.59 4.24
CA PRO A 283 14.55 11.00 5.33
C PRO A 283 13.05 11.29 5.17
N LEU A 284 12.22 10.25 5.29
CA LEU A 284 10.78 10.38 5.03
C LEU A 284 10.11 11.41 5.95
N LEU A 285 10.53 11.50 7.22
CA LEU A 285 9.99 12.46 8.18
C LEU A 285 10.23 13.92 7.75
N GLU A 286 11.43 14.23 7.25
CA GLU A 286 11.76 15.56 6.74
C GLU A 286 10.90 15.92 5.51
N THR A 287 10.68 14.94 4.62
CA THR A 287 9.76 15.11 3.50
C THR A 287 8.34 15.39 3.96
N VAL A 288 7.83 14.68 4.98
CA VAL A 288 6.48 14.91 5.55
C VAL A 288 6.34 16.31 6.13
N VAL A 289 7.37 16.83 6.83
CA VAL A 289 7.37 18.23 7.30
C VAL A 289 7.16 19.19 6.14
N ASN A 290 7.94 19.03 5.06
CA ASN A 290 7.85 19.88 3.88
C ASN A 290 6.49 19.74 3.19
N HIS A 291 5.97 18.52 3.02
CA HIS A 291 4.69 18.26 2.36
C HIS A 291 3.49 18.83 3.13
N ARG A 292 3.49 18.72 4.46
CA ARG A 292 2.46 19.34 5.30
C ARG A 292 2.51 20.86 5.22
N LEU A 293 3.71 21.44 5.24
CA LEU A 293 3.88 22.87 5.03
C LEU A 293 3.36 23.31 3.65
N ASP A 294 3.79 22.65 2.58
CA ASP A 294 3.39 22.99 1.21
C ASP A 294 1.86 22.88 1.05
N THR A 295 1.23 21.89 1.70
CA THR A 295 -0.23 21.75 1.72
C THR A 295 -0.95 22.90 2.44
N LEU A 296 -0.34 23.47 3.49
CA LEU A 296 -0.86 24.67 4.15
C LEU A 296 -0.67 25.91 3.29
N LEU A 297 0.48 26.05 2.62
CA LEU A 297 0.80 27.16 1.72
C LEU A 297 -0.05 27.16 0.45
N ASP A 298 -0.39 25.99 -0.10
CA ASP A 298 -1.31 25.88 -1.23
C ASP A 298 -2.70 26.45 -0.92
N ARG A 299 -3.13 26.35 0.35
CA ARG A 299 -4.41 26.91 0.83
C ARG A 299 -4.31 28.40 1.14
N ASN A 300 -3.19 28.83 1.68
CA ASN A 300 -2.90 30.23 1.98
C ASN A 300 -1.42 30.57 1.68
N PRO A 301 -1.13 31.11 0.49
CA PRO A 301 0.25 31.41 0.08
C PRO A 301 0.95 32.46 0.95
N ARG A 302 0.18 33.27 1.70
CA ARG A 302 0.68 34.32 2.59
C ARG A 302 0.74 33.89 4.06
N LEU A 303 0.55 32.59 4.34
CA LEU A 303 0.48 32.07 5.71
C LEU A 303 1.73 32.39 6.54
N LEU A 304 2.90 32.55 5.91
CA LEU A 304 4.15 32.85 6.60
C LEU A 304 4.51 34.35 6.59
N ASP A 305 3.64 35.22 6.09
CA ASP A 305 3.91 36.66 6.01
C ASP A 305 3.88 37.32 7.41
N ASP A 306 3.00 36.85 8.31
CA ASP A 306 2.87 37.36 9.67
C ASP A 306 3.24 36.33 10.74
N VAL A 307 3.54 36.82 11.95
CA VAL A 307 3.98 36.00 13.08
C VAL A 307 2.92 34.97 13.49
N GLY A 308 1.63 35.32 13.43
CA GLY A 308 0.53 34.44 13.83
C GLY A 308 0.45 33.22 12.91
N GLY A 309 0.51 33.43 11.60
CA GLY A 309 0.49 32.33 10.63
C GLY A 309 1.73 31.43 10.70
N ARG A 310 2.92 31.98 11.00
CA ARG A 310 4.14 31.19 11.28
C ARG A 310 4.00 30.32 12.52
N VAL A 311 3.49 30.88 13.62
CA VAL A 311 3.25 30.14 14.87
C VAL A 311 2.21 29.04 14.67
N GLU A 312 1.11 29.32 13.96
CA GLU A 312 0.08 28.32 13.68
C GLU A 312 0.61 27.19 12.80
N THR A 313 1.43 27.52 11.79
CA THR A 313 2.10 26.52 10.97
C THR A 313 3.02 25.64 11.82
N ALA A 314 3.82 26.24 12.71
CA ALA A 314 4.68 25.49 13.60
C ALA A 314 3.91 24.59 14.56
N ARG A 315 2.75 25.03 15.08
CA ARG A 315 1.86 24.18 15.90
C ARG A 315 1.39 22.94 15.14
N HIS A 316 1.07 23.06 13.85
CA HIS A 316 0.71 21.89 13.05
C HIS A 316 1.89 20.91 12.87
N LEU A 317 3.10 21.44 12.70
CA LEU A 317 4.29 20.63 12.40
C LEU A 317 4.98 20.07 13.65
N VAL A 318 4.82 20.68 14.84
CA VAL A 318 5.52 20.28 16.07
C VAL A 318 5.24 18.83 16.44
N THR A 319 4.05 18.32 16.08
CA THR A 319 3.66 16.91 16.26
C THR A 319 4.69 15.94 15.68
N LEU A 320 5.31 16.29 14.55
CA LEU A 320 6.31 15.46 13.87
C LEU A 320 7.64 15.36 14.62
N MET A 321 7.95 16.29 15.53
CA MET A 321 9.13 16.17 16.40
C MET A 321 8.98 15.01 17.39
N PHE A 322 7.74 14.67 17.75
CA PHE A 322 7.43 13.57 18.68
C PHE A 322 7.31 12.22 17.97
N ASP A 323 7.21 12.20 16.63
CA ASP A 323 7.31 10.97 15.84
C ASP A 323 8.77 10.53 15.60
N ALA A 324 9.76 11.33 16.01
CA ALA A 324 11.17 11.03 15.86
C ALA A 324 11.62 9.86 16.77
N ASP A 325 12.51 9.00 16.27
CA ASP A 325 13.01 7.84 17.01
C ASP A 325 13.93 8.24 18.18
N ASP A 326 14.67 9.34 18.01
CA ASP A 326 15.65 9.81 18.98
C ASP A 326 15.71 11.35 19.07
N LYS A 327 16.42 11.83 20.10
CA LYS A 327 16.57 13.27 20.36
C LYS A 327 17.31 14.00 19.24
N ALA A 328 18.26 13.36 18.58
CA ALA A 328 19.03 14.00 17.52
C ALA A 328 18.16 14.21 16.28
N GLU A 329 17.31 13.25 15.95
CA GLU A 329 16.30 13.40 14.91
C GLU A 329 15.26 14.47 15.29
N ALA A 330 14.72 14.45 16.50
CA ALA A 330 13.79 15.49 16.97
C ALA A 330 14.39 16.91 16.86
N ILE A 331 15.68 17.07 17.18
CA ILE A 331 16.41 18.34 17.00
C ILE A 331 16.53 18.73 15.52
N ARG A 332 16.85 17.77 14.62
CA ARG A 332 16.89 18.03 13.17
C ARG A 332 15.52 18.47 12.64
N ILE A 333 14.46 17.79 13.05
CA ILE A 333 13.08 18.14 12.66
C ILE A 333 12.70 19.52 13.19
N GLY A 334 13.00 19.83 14.46
CA GLY A 334 12.77 21.16 15.01
C GLY A 334 13.54 22.25 14.27
N ALA A 335 14.82 22.00 13.94
CA ALA A 335 15.61 22.91 13.13
C ALA A 335 14.99 23.14 11.75
N LEU A 336 14.53 22.08 11.07
CA LEU A 336 13.83 22.18 9.79
C LEU A 336 12.55 23.02 9.91
N ILE A 337 11.72 22.78 10.94
CA ILE A 337 10.50 23.57 11.18
C ILE A 337 10.84 25.05 11.37
N THR A 338 11.84 25.38 12.19
CA THR A 338 12.25 26.79 12.39
C THR A 338 12.75 27.43 11.11
N GLN A 339 13.57 26.72 10.33
CA GLN A 339 14.09 27.20 9.06
C GLN A 339 12.97 27.47 8.05
N ARG A 340 12.00 26.57 7.94
CA ARG A 340 10.93 26.64 6.93
C ARG A 340 9.81 27.60 7.30
N THR A 341 9.55 27.81 8.59
CA THR A 341 8.48 28.72 9.06
C THR A 341 9.00 30.10 9.44
N GLY A 342 10.30 30.25 9.76
CA GLY A 342 10.90 31.50 10.20
C GLY A 342 10.59 31.88 11.66
N ILE A 343 10.12 30.95 12.50
CA ILE A 343 10.01 31.16 13.95
C ILE A 343 11.35 30.96 14.66
N SER A 344 11.50 31.50 15.86
CA SER A 344 12.67 31.26 16.69
C SER A 344 12.63 29.86 17.32
N VAL A 345 13.80 29.33 17.68
CA VAL A 345 13.91 28.07 18.44
C VAL A 345 13.16 28.16 19.77
N GLN A 346 13.21 29.31 20.45
CA GLN A 346 12.46 29.54 21.69
C GLN A 346 10.95 29.40 21.47
N ALA A 347 10.39 30.03 20.43
CA ALA A 347 8.98 29.92 20.12
C ALA A 347 8.58 28.48 19.79
N LEU A 348 9.44 27.73 19.09
CA LEU A 348 9.18 26.31 18.82
C LEU A 348 9.15 25.48 20.10
N VAL A 349 10.08 25.73 21.03
CA VAL A 349 10.14 25.04 22.33
C VAL A 349 8.88 25.34 23.15
N GLU A 350 8.45 26.59 23.21
CA GLU A 350 7.20 26.98 23.88
C GLU A 350 6.00 26.24 23.27
N ILE A 351 5.88 26.21 21.93
CA ILE A 351 4.84 25.45 21.23
C ILE A 351 4.90 23.94 21.54
N ALA A 352 6.10 23.37 21.62
CA ALA A 352 6.28 21.95 21.92
C ALA A 352 5.88 21.61 23.37
N VAL A 353 6.19 22.50 24.32
CA VAL A 353 5.76 22.37 25.72
C VAL A 353 4.24 22.45 25.82
N ASP A 354 3.62 23.45 25.21
CA ASP A 354 2.16 23.62 25.18
C ASP A 354 1.46 22.37 24.62
N TYR A 355 2.01 21.79 23.55
CA TYR A 355 1.48 20.56 22.94
C TYR A 355 1.53 19.37 23.92
N VAL A 356 2.64 19.20 24.63
CA VAL A 356 2.77 18.13 25.64
C VAL A 356 1.79 18.37 26.78
N GLU A 357 1.71 19.58 27.34
CA GLU A 357 0.79 19.89 28.44
C GLU A 357 -0.68 19.64 28.08
N ALA A 358 -1.08 20.00 26.86
CA ALA A 358 -2.42 19.71 26.33
C ALA A 358 -2.68 18.19 26.24
N SER A 359 -1.72 17.44 25.70
CA SER A 359 -1.84 15.98 25.52
C SER A 359 -1.98 15.23 26.86
N TRP A 360 -1.27 15.68 27.90
CA TRP A 360 -1.37 15.10 29.25
C TRP A 360 -2.71 15.42 29.91
N SER A 361 -3.22 16.63 29.71
CA SER A 361 -4.51 17.05 30.25
C SER A 361 -5.67 16.24 29.66
N GLU A 362 -5.63 15.97 28.34
CA GLU A 362 -6.60 15.10 27.67
C GLU A 362 -6.53 13.66 28.19
N ALA A 363 -5.33 13.10 28.35
CA ALA A 363 -5.15 11.75 28.89
C ALA A 363 -5.69 11.63 30.32
N ALA A 364 -5.42 12.62 31.18
CA ALA A 364 -5.92 12.65 32.55
C ALA A 364 -7.46 12.80 32.62
N GLY A 365 -8.06 13.60 31.73
CA GLY A 365 -9.52 13.73 31.61
C GLY A 365 -10.20 12.44 31.14
N THR A 366 -9.54 11.69 30.25
CA THR A 366 -10.03 10.40 29.76
C THR A 366 -10.00 9.32 30.84
N LEU A 367 -8.94 9.30 31.66
CA LEU A 367 -8.83 8.40 32.81
C LEU A 367 -9.86 8.72 33.91
N ASN A 368 -10.16 10.00 34.14
CA ASN A 368 -11.15 10.43 35.13
C ASN A 368 -12.61 10.21 34.68
N SER A 369 -12.87 10.10 33.37
CA SER A 369 -14.20 9.80 32.82
C SER A 369 -14.48 8.30 32.67
N ALA A 370 -13.44 7.46 32.65
CA ALA A 370 -13.53 6.01 32.79
C ALA A 370 -13.59 5.59 34.27
N GLY A 371 -14.65 5.99 34.99
CA GLY A 371 -14.88 5.57 36.38
C GLY A 371 -15.01 4.04 36.53
N PRO A 372 -14.73 3.46 37.71
CA PRO A 372 -14.85 2.03 37.92
C PRO A 372 -16.31 1.59 37.74
N ALA A 373 -16.54 0.50 37.01
CA ALA A 373 -17.86 -0.10 36.88
C ALA A 373 -18.47 -0.30 38.30
N PRO A 374 -19.73 0.11 38.54
CA PRO A 374 -20.34 -0.06 39.85
C PRO A 374 -20.42 -1.56 40.17
N PRO A 375 -20.19 -1.97 41.43
CA PRO A 375 -20.33 -3.37 41.81
C PRO A 375 -21.78 -3.78 41.58
N ALA A 376 -21.98 -4.89 40.87
CA ALA A 376 -23.29 -5.50 40.72
C ALA A 376 -23.86 -5.81 42.11
N SER A 377 -25.01 -5.23 42.42
CA SER A 377 -25.80 -5.55 43.61
C SER A 377 -26.29 -6.99 43.51
N GLN A 378 -25.53 -7.94 44.09
CA GLN A 378 -26.01 -9.28 44.37
C GLN A 378 -26.52 -9.32 45.80
N SER A 379 -27.83 -9.22 45.97
CA SER A 379 -28.51 -9.77 47.14
C SER A 379 -28.78 -11.26 46.87
N ALA A 380 -27.92 -12.13 47.36
CA ALA A 380 -28.25 -13.52 47.70
C ALA A 380 -27.11 -14.13 48.53
N PHE A 381 -27.34 -14.30 49.84
CA PHE A 381 -26.55 -15.25 50.63
C PHE A 381 -26.74 -16.67 50.05
N PRO A 382 -25.69 -17.51 50.08
CA PRO A 382 -25.70 -18.64 51.03
C PRO A 382 -24.26 -18.98 51.56
N PRO A 383 -24.08 -19.98 52.43
CA PRO A 383 -23.56 -19.81 53.78
C PRO A 383 -22.05 -20.02 53.94
N LEU A 384 -21.56 -19.60 55.11
CA LEU A 384 -20.21 -19.79 55.66
C LEU A 384 -19.71 -21.24 55.55
N ARG A 385 -18.49 -21.43 55.04
CA ARG A 385 -17.66 -22.63 55.30
C ARG A 385 -16.60 -22.30 56.35
N PRO A 386 -16.34 -23.20 57.31
CA PRO A 386 -15.37 -22.97 58.38
C PRO A 386 -13.92 -23.17 57.92
N ARG A 387 -13.03 -22.49 58.64
CA ARG A 387 -11.56 -22.46 58.54
C ARG A 387 -10.89 -23.84 58.60
N GLY A 388 -9.79 -23.98 57.85
CA GLY A 388 -8.68 -24.91 58.10
C GLY A 388 -7.55 -24.62 57.10
N MET A 389 -6.49 -23.91 57.49
CA MET A 389 -5.20 -24.41 58.03
C MET A 389 -4.15 -24.72 56.93
N VAL A 390 -3.20 -23.79 56.81
CA VAL A 390 -1.74 -23.90 56.53
C VAL A 390 -1.17 -25.23 56.03
N ALA A 391 -0.38 -25.16 54.93
CA ALA A 391 0.94 -25.81 54.73
C ALA A 391 1.43 -25.56 53.27
N SER A 392 2.40 -24.67 53.06
CA SER A 392 3.85 -24.93 52.83
C SER A 392 4.20 -25.55 51.46
N GLN A 393 5.02 -24.84 50.69
CA GLN A 393 5.74 -25.34 49.51
C GLN A 393 6.67 -26.52 49.86
N PRO A 394 7.20 -27.26 48.86
CA PRO A 394 8.50 -26.84 48.30
C PRO A 394 8.67 -27.07 46.78
N SER A 395 9.51 -26.24 46.15
CA SER A 395 10.30 -26.55 44.94
C SER A 395 11.50 -27.45 45.31
N PRO A 396 12.43 -27.91 44.42
CA PRO A 396 12.55 -27.77 42.96
C PRO A 396 12.95 -29.11 42.25
N ALA A 397 13.12 -29.12 40.92
CA ALA A 397 14.19 -29.91 40.29
C ALA A 397 14.47 -29.51 38.83
N THR A 398 15.71 -29.11 38.61
CA THR A 398 16.46 -29.00 37.35
C THR A 398 16.74 -30.38 36.74
N ALA A 399 16.67 -30.50 35.41
CA ALA A 399 17.29 -31.60 34.68
C ALA A 399 17.95 -31.10 33.39
N ARG A 400 19.18 -31.58 33.17
CA ARG A 400 20.17 -31.16 32.18
C ARG A 400 20.54 -32.39 31.33
N ALA A 401 21.08 -32.12 30.13
CA ALA A 401 21.82 -33.02 29.23
C ALA A 401 20.93 -33.94 28.33
N THR A 402 21.28 -34.26 27.08
CA THR A 402 22.59 -34.59 26.48
C THR A 402 22.61 -34.42 24.95
N HIS A 403 23.73 -33.95 24.41
CA HIS A 403 24.17 -34.16 23.02
C HIS A 403 24.68 -35.60 22.81
N PRO A 404 24.68 -36.09 21.56
CA PRO A 404 25.77 -36.95 21.11
C PRO A 404 26.40 -36.48 19.80
N THR A 405 27.73 -36.50 19.81
CA THR A 405 28.63 -36.49 18.66
C THR A 405 28.81 -37.90 18.10
N ARG A 406 28.84 -38.07 16.77
CA ARG A 406 29.93 -38.80 16.09
C ARG A 406 29.87 -38.68 14.55
N ARG A 407 31.08 -38.57 14.01
CA ARG A 407 31.50 -38.59 12.60
C ARG A 407 31.28 -39.95 11.94
N ARG A 408 30.91 -39.96 10.66
CA ARG A 408 31.76 -40.37 9.52
C ARG A 408 31.19 -39.86 8.21
#